data_AF-A0A1F2YPD6-F1
#
_entry.id   AF-A0A1F2YPD6-F1
#
_cell.length_a   1.000
_cell.length_b   1.000
_cell.length_c   1.000
_cell.angle_alpha   90.00
_cell.angle_beta   90.00
_cell.angle_gamma   90.00
#
_symmetry.space_group_name_H-M   'P 1'
#
loop_
_entity.id
_entity.type
_entity.pdbx_description
1 polymer ?
#
loop_
_entity_poly.entity_id
_entity_poly.type
_entity_poly.pdbx_seq_one_letter_code
_entity_poly.pdbx_strand_id
1 'polypeptide(L)'
;MTEGKNSFEPNWASPPGDTILDRLEEFGWNQRELATRLGMSPKHVNQVIKGREQISDEMAEKLATVLGSTPKFWIVREAQYRIALSRLEKRQVIEDTYGEWLKELPVKHMLDWNWIRPAADKADKIGECLRFFGVATLDAWQSQYAKKIAATAFRASDKCEKKVGAIAAWLRQGEILASRVECRDYDKEAFSRALDGARTLTREPDPAIFLPKLKAMFASCGVAVVAAPAPTGCPASGAAWWQKGKGIILLSFRHKTDDHFWFSFFHEAAHILLHGRRDQFIDVGVGTGSKEEQEADEFARRHLIPDEVFVSLRANPSVAAISVAADRLGIAPGIIVGSLQHVGSLPYSALNGMKHSYEWVKPAVPAAA
;
A
#
# COMPACT_ATOMS: atom_id res chain seq x y z
N MET A 1 0.19 -21.15 1.02
CA MET A 1 -0.23 -21.09 -0.39
C MET A 1 -1.51 -21.89 -0.53
N THR A 2 -2.62 -21.22 -0.81
CA THR A 2 -3.80 -21.81 -1.44
C THR A 2 -4.06 -20.92 -2.64
N GLU A 3 -3.73 -21.41 -3.83
CA GLU A 3 -4.09 -20.76 -5.09
C GLU A 3 -5.59 -20.48 -5.05
N GLY A 4 -5.94 -19.20 -5.09
CA GLY A 4 -7.33 -18.78 -5.19
C GLY A 4 -7.86 -19.23 -6.53
N LYS A 5 -8.59 -20.35 -6.58
CA LYS A 5 -9.50 -20.63 -7.69
C LYS A 5 -10.30 -19.36 -7.94
N ASN A 6 -10.23 -18.81 -9.15
CA ASN A 6 -11.17 -17.80 -9.62
C ASN A 6 -12.58 -18.35 -9.41
N SER A 7 -13.22 -17.99 -8.29
CA SER A 7 -14.63 -18.31 -8.06
C SER A 7 -15.42 -17.47 -9.05
N PHE A 8 -16.08 -18.13 -9.99
CA PHE A 8 -17.02 -17.45 -10.89
C PHE A 8 -18.10 -16.79 -10.04
N GLU A 9 -18.11 -15.46 -10.03
CA GLU A 9 -19.02 -14.64 -9.25
C GLU A 9 -19.95 -13.83 -10.17
N PRO A 10 -21.11 -14.37 -10.53
CA PRO A 10 -22.00 -13.74 -11.50
C PRO A 10 -22.56 -12.40 -11.00
N ASN A 11 -22.82 -11.47 -11.91
CA ASN A 11 -23.50 -10.19 -11.62
C ASN A 11 -25.03 -10.31 -11.52
N TRP A 12 -25.53 -11.53 -11.31
CA TRP A 12 -26.94 -11.85 -11.13
C TRP A 12 -27.09 -12.87 -9.99
N ALA A 13 -28.29 -12.95 -9.41
CA ALA A 13 -28.61 -13.88 -8.34
C ALA A 13 -29.83 -14.71 -8.75
N SER A 14 -29.68 -16.03 -8.80
CA SER A 14 -30.79 -16.95 -9.03
C SER A 14 -31.43 -17.34 -7.70
N PRO A 15 -32.70 -17.02 -7.45
CA PRO A 15 -33.40 -17.50 -6.26
C PRO A 15 -33.52 -19.04 -6.28
N PRO A 16 -33.61 -19.71 -5.12
CA PRO A 16 -33.91 -21.15 -5.08
C PRO A 16 -35.23 -21.51 -5.73
N GLY A 17 -36.14 -20.53 -5.84
CA GLY A 17 -37.39 -20.62 -6.57
C GLY A 17 -37.25 -21.06 -8.02
N ASP A 18 -36.16 -20.67 -8.71
CA ASP A 18 -35.91 -21.12 -10.08
C ASP A 18 -35.74 -22.65 -10.10
N THR A 19 -34.92 -23.17 -9.18
CA THR A 19 -34.73 -24.63 -9.02
C THR A 19 -36.02 -25.34 -8.61
N ILE A 20 -36.90 -24.69 -7.82
CA ILE A 20 -38.22 -25.24 -7.51
C ILE A 20 -39.08 -25.31 -8.77
N LEU A 21 -39.12 -24.25 -9.57
CA LEU A 21 -39.91 -24.19 -10.80
C LEU A 21 -39.45 -25.23 -11.82
N ASP A 22 -38.14 -25.40 -12.02
CA ASP A 22 -37.60 -26.45 -12.89
C ASP A 22 -38.10 -27.85 -12.50
N ARG A 23 -38.08 -28.15 -11.19
CA ARG A 23 -38.57 -29.44 -10.67
C ARG A 23 -40.08 -29.58 -10.82
N LEU A 24 -40.84 -28.50 -10.69
CA LEU A 24 -42.28 -28.53 -10.92
C LEU A 24 -42.63 -28.82 -12.39
N GLU A 25 -41.87 -28.27 -13.34
CA GLU A 25 -42.03 -28.59 -14.76
C GLU A 25 -41.74 -30.08 -15.03
N GLU A 26 -40.65 -30.62 -14.47
CA GLU A 26 -40.31 -32.05 -14.59
C GLU A 26 -41.44 -32.98 -14.09
N PHE A 27 -42.12 -32.60 -13.01
CA PHE A 27 -43.23 -33.36 -12.46
C PHE A 27 -44.60 -33.03 -13.08
N GLY A 28 -44.69 -32.02 -13.95
CA GLY A 28 -45.95 -31.51 -14.49
C GLY A 28 -46.87 -30.85 -13.44
N TRP A 29 -46.30 -30.30 -12.37
CA TRP A 29 -47.05 -29.67 -11.28
C TRP A 29 -47.11 -28.16 -11.43
N ASN A 30 -48.15 -27.56 -10.86
CA ASN A 30 -48.22 -26.11 -10.67
C ASN A 30 -47.94 -25.75 -9.19
N GLN A 31 -47.79 -24.45 -8.89
CA GLN A 31 -47.46 -23.99 -7.53
C GLN A 31 -48.54 -24.31 -6.49
N ARG A 32 -49.81 -24.47 -6.88
CA ARG A 32 -50.89 -24.88 -5.96
C ARG A 32 -50.74 -26.34 -5.57
N GLU A 33 -50.41 -27.20 -6.53
CA GLU A 33 -50.13 -28.61 -6.28
C GLU A 33 -48.92 -28.77 -5.34
N LEU A 34 -47.86 -27.99 -5.55
CA LEU A 34 -46.72 -27.96 -4.63
C LEU A 34 -47.13 -27.53 -3.22
N ALA A 35 -47.95 -26.49 -3.09
CA ALA A 35 -48.42 -26.00 -1.80
C ALA A 35 -49.23 -27.06 -1.03
N THR A 36 -50.11 -27.77 -1.74
CA THR A 36 -50.86 -28.92 -1.17
C THR A 36 -49.91 -30.00 -0.66
N ARG A 37 -48.89 -30.38 -1.46
CA ARG A 37 -47.93 -31.43 -1.10
C ARG A 37 -47.01 -31.06 0.05
N LEU A 38 -46.62 -29.79 0.16
CA LEU A 38 -45.81 -29.27 1.27
C LEU A 38 -46.64 -29.02 2.54
N GLY A 39 -47.97 -29.09 2.46
CA GLY A 39 -48.85 -28.71 3.57
C GLY A 39 -48.74 -27.23 3.94
N MET A 40 -48.59 -26.36 2.94
CA MET A 40 -48.35 -24.92 3.11
C MET A 40 -49.34 -24.09 2.30
N SER A 41 -49.46 -22.80 2.64
CA SER A 41 -50.31 -21.91 1.84
C SER A 41 -49.69 -21.61 0.46
N PRO A 42 -50.49 -21.52 -0.61
CA PRO A 42 -50.00 -21.10 -1.93
C PRO A 42 -49.29 -19.74 -1.90
N LYS A 43 -49.70 -18.85 -0.98
CA LYS A 43 -49.06 -17.54 -0.77
C LYS A 43 -47.61 -17.69 -0.31
N HIS A 44 -47.37 -18.56 0.69
CA HIS A 44 -46.03 -18.81 1.22
C HIS A 44 -45.11 -19.43 0.17
N VAL A 45 -45.59 -20.47 -0.54
CA VAL A 45 -44.84 -21.08 -1.66
C VAL A 45 -44.50 -20.04 -2.73
N ASN A 46 -45.41 -19.12 -3.06
CA ASN A 46 -45.14 -18.05 -4.01
C ASN A 46 -44.08 -17.06 -3.52
N GLN A 47 -44.03 -16.73 -2.22
CA GLN A 47 -42.98 -15.87 -1.66
C GLN A 47 -41.60 -16.55 -1.67
N VAL A 48 -41.55 -17.84 -1.38
CA VAL A 48 -40.32 -18.65 -1.47
C VAL A 48 -39.84 -18.73 -2.92
N ILE A 49 -40.74 -19.00 -3.88
CA ILE A 49 -40.39 -19.02 -5.30
C ILE A 49 -39.86 -17.65 -5.78
N LYS A 50 -40.46 -16.55 -5.30
CA LYS A 50 -39.97 -15.20 -5.61
C LYS A 50 -38.70 -14.81 -4.87
N GLY A 51 -38.13 -15.67 -4.02
CA GLY A 51 -36.94 -15.39 -3.22
C GLY A 51 -37.17 -14.34 -2.11
N ARG A 52 -38.42 -13.98 -1.81
CA ARG A 52 -38.74 -12.98 -0.78
C ARG A 52 -38.74 -13.56 0.63
N GLU A 53 -39.11 -14.83 0.74
CA GLU A 53 -39.10 -15.57 2.00
C GLU A 53 -37.95 -16.58 2.01
N GLN A 54 -37.29 -16.72 3.16
CA GLN A 54 -36.14 -17.62 3.28
C GLN A 54 -36.60 -19.07 3.40
N ILE A 55 -35.84 -19.97 2.81
CA ILE A 55 -36.01 -21.41 3.05
C ILE A 55 -35.47 -21.71 4.45
N SER A 56 -36.37 -21.96 5.41
CA SER A 56 -36.03 -22.46 6.74
C SER A 56 -35.62 -23.93 6.69
N ASP A 57 -35.04 -24.44 7.77
CA ASP A 57 -34.70 -25.86 7.89
C ASP A 57 -35.93 -26.78 7.69
N GLU A 58 -37.08 -26.40 8.30
CA GLU A 58 -38.35 -27.12 8.11
C GLU A 58 -38.79 -27.12 6.64
N MET A 59 -38.67 -25.98 5.95
CA MET A 59 -39.01 -25.88 4.54
C MET A 59 -38.05 -26.72 3.68
N ALA A 60 -36.76 -26.75 4.01
CA ALA A 60 -35.78 -27.57 3.33
C ALA A 60 -36.06 -29.07 3.47
N GLU A 61 -36.51 -29.54 4.64
CA GLU A 61 -36.96 -30.92 4.85
C GLU A 61 -38.19 -31.28 4.00
N LYS A 62 -39.18 -30.40 3.98
CA LYS A 62 -40.40 -30.59 3.17
C LYS A 62 -40.07 -30.59 1.67
N LEU A 63 -39.24 -29.65 1.20
CA LEU A 63 -38.79 -29.60 -0.19
C LEU A 63 -37.98 -30.84 -0.57
N ALA A 64 -37.10 -31.32 0.32
CA ALA A 64 -36.35 -32.56 0.08
C ALA A 64 -37.26 -33.78 -0.05
N THR A 65 -38.31 -33.85 0.79
CA THR A 65 -39.28 -34.93 0.78
C THR A 65 -40.14 -34.92 -0.48
N VAL A 66 -40.58 -33.73 -0.93
CA VAL A 66 -41.54 -33.58 -2.04
C VAL A 66 -40.88 -33.48 -3.42
N LEU A 67 -39.75 -32.75 -3.52
CA LEU A 67 -39.05 -32.47 -4.77
C LEU A 67 -37.72 -33.23 -4.90
N GLY A 68 -37.32 -33.98 -3.87
CA GLY A 68 -36.07 -34.73 -3.83
C GLY A 68 -34.85 -33.89 -3.46
N SER A 69 -33.66 -34.43 -3.73
CA SER A 69 -32.38 -33.89 -3.27
C SER A 69 -32.21 -34.08 -1.74
N THR A 70 -31.56 -33.16 -1.03
CA THR A 70 -31.39 -33.24 0.43
C THR A 70 -31.76 -31.91 1.10
N PRO A 71 -32.13 -31.89 2.40
CA PRO A 71 -32.37 -30.64 3.12
C PRO A 71 -31.14 -29.71 3.05
N LYS A 72 -29.94 -30.30 3.18
CA LYS A 72 -28.66 -29.59 3.03
C LYS A 72 -28.52 -28.89 1.69
N PHE A 73 -28.94 -29.52 0.59
CA PHE A 73 -28.89 -28.91 -0.74
C PHE A 73 -29.72 -27.61 -0.78
N TRP A 74 -30.96 -27.65 -0.27
CA TRP A 74 -31.85 -26.50 -0.27
C TRP A 74 -31.34 -25.36 0.62
N ILE A 75 -30.80 -25.67 1.80
CA ILE A 75 -30.17 -24.69 2.70
C ILE A 75 -28.97 -24.03 2.01
N VAL A 76 -28.08 -24.82 1.40
CA VAL A 76 -26.90 -24.29 0.70
C VAL A 76 -27.33 -23.41 -0.49
N ARG A 77 -28.36 -23.82 -1.23
CA ARG A 77 -28.88 -23.08 -2.38
C ARG A 77 -29.46 -21.72 -1.97
N GLU A 78 -30.19 -21.67 -0.85
CA GLU A 78 -30.70 -20.43 -0.27
C GLU A 78 -29.56 -19.53 0.23
N ALA A 79 -28.59 -20.10 0.96
CA ALA A 79 -27.42 -19.36 1.41
C ALA A 79 -26.65 -18.72 0.25
N GLN A 80 -26.43 -19.47 -0.84
CA GLN A 80 -25.80 -18.96 -2.07
C GLN A 80 -26.58 -17.78 -2.67
N TYR A 81 -27.90 -17.89 -2.76
CA TYR A 81 -28.76 -16.81 -3.25
C TYR A 81 -28.66 -15.56 -2.37
N ARG A 82 -28.75 -15.71 -1.04
CA ARG A 82 -28.68 -14.57 -0.10
C ARG A 82 -27.32 -13.88 -0.10
N ILE A 83 -26.24 -14.65 -0.21
CA ILE A 83 -24.89 -14.10 -0.38
C ILE A 83 -24.80 -13.30 -1.68
N ALA A 84 -25.31 -13.84 -2.79
CA ALA A 84 -25.31 -13.15 -4.07
C ALA A 84 -26.16 -11.87 -4.05
N LEU A 85 -27.36 -11.91 -3.46
CA LEU A 85 -28.25 -10.75 -3.33
C LEU A 85 -27.59 -9.65 -2.49
N SER A 86 -27.06 -9.99 -1.31
CA SER A 86 -26.36 -9.03 -0.44
C SER A 86 -25.15 -8.43 -1.13
N ARG A 87 -24.40 -9.21 -1.92
CA ARG A 87 -23.28 -8.70 -2.73
C ARG A 87 -23.76 -7.67 -3.75
N LEU A 88 -24.83 -7.95 -4.49
CA LEU A 88 -25.36 -7.05 -5.52
C LEU A 88 -25.87 -5.73 -4.92
N GLU A 89 -26.62 -5.80 -3.81
CA GLU A 89 -27.10 -4.61 -3.10
C GLU A 89 -25.93 -3.76 -2.58
N LYS A 90 -24.93 -4.40 -1.97
CA LYS A 90 -23.73 -3.70 -1.49
C LYS A 90 -22.93 -3.08 -2.62
N ARG A 91 -22.83 -3.71 -3.79
CA ARG A 91 -22.09 -3.17 -4.94
C ARG A 91 -22.60 -1.79 -5.32
N GLN A 92 -23.92 -1.63 -5.45
CA GLN A 92 -24.52 -0.34 -5.83
C GLN A 92 -24.24 0.75 -4.79
N VAL A 93 -24.47 0.46 -3.51
CA VAL A 93 -24.19 1.40 -2.41
C VAL A 93 -22.72 1.78 -2.35
N ILE A 94 -21.81 0.81 -2.56
CA ILE A 94 -20.36 1.04 -2.57
C ILE A 94 -19.97 1.96 -3.73
N GLU A 95 -20.52 1.75 -4.92
CA GLU A 95 -20.18 2.57 -6.09
C GLU A 95 -20.61 4.03 -5.94
N ASP A 96 -21.79 4.26 -5.35
CA ASP A 96 -22.34 5.59 -5.10
C ASP A 96 -21.57 6.29 -3.97
N THR A 97 -21.26 5.57 -2.90
CA THR A 97 -20.61 6.16 -1.71
C THR A 97 -19.11 6.38 -1.93
N TYR A 98 -18.42 5.42 -2.56
CA TYR A 98 -16.94 5.41 -2.62
C TYR A 98 -16.40 5.80 -3.99
N GLY A 99 -17.27 6.20 -4.92
CA GLY A 99 -16.90 6.59 -6.27
C GLY A 99 -15.91 7.75 -6.35
N GLU A 100 -16.09 8.78 -5.52
CA GLU A 100 -15.15 9.91 -5.47
C GLU A 100 -13.82 9.54 -4.81
N TRP A 101 -13.87 8.72 -3.76
CA TRP A 101 -12.65 8.19 -3.13
C TRP A 101 -11.77 7.42 -4.12
N LEU A 102 -12.38 6.61 -4.98
CA LEU A 102 -11.63 5.86 -6.00
C LEU A 102 -10.84 6.79 -6.95
N LYS A 103 -11.37 7.99 -7.26
CA LYS A 103 -10.70 8.97 -8.12
C LYS A 103 -9.50 9.63 -7.44
N GLU A 104 -9.47 9.66 -6.11
CA GLU A 104 -8.37 10.20 -5.31
C GLU A 104 -7.16 9.25 -5.30
N LEU A 105 -7.40 7.94 -5.46
CA LEU A 105 -6.37 6.92 -5.41
C LEU A 105 -5.59 6.80 -6.73
N PRO A 106 -4.28 6.50 -6.68
CA PRO A 106 -3.47 6.28 -7.87
C PRO A 106 -3.68 4.87 -8.45
N VAL A 107 -4.93 4.47 -8.72
CA VAL A 107 -5.33 3.10 -9.10
C VAL A 107 -4.51 2.55 -10.26
N LYS A 108 -4.26 3.38 -11.29
CA LYS A 108 -3.42 2.97 -12.44
C LYS A 108 -2.01 2.56 -12.01
N HIS A 109 -1.37 3.35 -11.14
CA HIS A 109 -0.04 3.01 -10.61
C HIS A 109 -0.09 1.74 -9.79
N MET A 110 -1.12 1.59 -8.94
CA MET A 110 -1.28 0.39 -8.11
C MET A 110 -1.46 -0.88 -8.95
N LEU A 111 -2.14 -0.80 -10.10
CA LEU A 111 -2.25 -1.90 -11.07
C LEU A 111 -0.91 -2.16 -11.79
N ASP A 112 -0.29 -1.12 -12.35
CA ASP A 112 0.98 -1.22 -13.10
C ASP A 112 2.12 -1.82 -12.25
N TRP A 113 2.04 -1.69 -10.93
CA TRP A 113 3.02 -2.19 -9.96
C TRP A 113 2.56 -3.43 -9.18
N ASN A 114 1.45 -4.06 -9.58
CA ASN A 114 0.88 -5.26 -8.95
C ASN A 114 0.59 -5.11 -7.44
N TRP A 115 0.23 -3.89 -6.99
CA TRP A 115 -0.20 -3.65 -5.61
C TRP A 115 -1.65 -4.10 -5.38
N ILE A 116 -2.48 -4.03 -6.42
CA ILE A 116 -3.85 -4.55 -6.46
C ILE A 116 -4.05 -5.44 -7.68
N ARG A 117 -5.06 -6.31 -7.63
CA ARG A 117 -5.44 -7.13 -8.77
C ARG A 117 -6.31 -6.34 -9.75
N PRO A 118 -6.24 -6.64 -11.06
CA PRO A 118 -7.22 -6.17 -12.03
C PRO A 118 -8.64 -6.56 -11.61
N ALA A 119 -9.58 -5.66 -11.85
CA ALA A 119 -10.99 -5.83 -11.50
C ALA A 119 -11.87 -5.44 -12.68
N ALA A 120 -12.96 -6.18 -12.87
CA ALA A 120 -13.84 -6.07 -14.04
C ALA A 120 -14.64 -4.77 -14.04
N ASP A 121 -15.18 -4.39 -12.88
CA ASP A 121 -16.06 -3.22 -12.73
C ASP A 121 -15.57 -2.24 -11.63
N LYS A 122 -16.35 -1.19 -11.39
CA LYS A 122 -16.00 -0.12 -10.45
C LYS A 122 -16.10 -0.61 -9.00
N ALA A 123 -17.16 -1.34 -8.65
CA ALA A 123 -17.32 -1.93 -7.32
C ALA A 123 -16.15 -2.86 -6.96
N ASP A 124 -15.72 -3.72 -7.88
CA ASP A 124 -14.62 -4.65 -7.65
C ASP A 124 -13.28 -3.92 -7.50
N LYS A 125 -13.06 -2.84 -8.26
CA LYS A 125 -11.87 -1.97 -8.07
C LYS A 125 -11.86 -1.34 -6.69
N ILE A 126 -13.01 -0.85 -6.22
CA ILE A 126 -13.16 -0.30 -4.86
C ILE A 126 -12.86 -1.39 -3.82
N GLY A 127 -13.37 -2.60 -4.03
CA GLY A 127 -13.11 -3.76 -3.18
C GLY A 127 -11.62 -4.11 -3.09
N GLU A 128 -10.90 -4.14 -4.22
CA GLU A 128 -9.46 -4.39 -4.21
C GLU A 128 -8.67 -3.25 -3.55
N CYS A 129 -9.10 -1.99 -3.69
CA CYS A 129 -8.48 -0.86 -2.97
C CYS A 129 -8.68 -1.00 -1.44
N LEU A 130 -9.90 -1.29 -0.99
CA LEU A 130 -10.20 -1.54 0.44
C LEU A 130 -9.35 -2.69 0.98
N ARG A 131 -9.23 -3.79 0.22
CA ARG A 131 -8.39 -4.95 0.58
C ARG A 131 -6.91 -4.57 0.68
N PHE A 132 -6.39 -3.79 -0.27
CA PHE A 132 -5.02 -3.29 -0.25
C PHE A 132 -4.74 -2.46 1.01
N PHE A 133 -5.62 -1.52 1.34
CA PHE A 133 -5.51 -0.73 2.56
C PHE A 133 -5.78 -1.53 3.84
N GLY A 134 -6.40 -2.72 3.75
CA GLY A 134 -6.75 -3.55 4.89
C GLY A 134 -7.88 -2.95 5.74
N VAL A 135 -8.82 -2.23 5.10
CA VAL A 135 -9.93 -1.53 5.77
C VAL A 135 -11.26 -1.95 5.15
N ALA A 136 -12.32 -1.97 5.95
CA ALA A 136 -13.66 -2.37 5.50
C ALA A 136 -14.51 -1.21 4.96
N THR A 137 -14.17 0.03 5.34
CA THR A 137 -14.97 1.23 5.03
C THR A 137 -14.09 2.44 4.71
N LEU A 138 -14.66 3.43 4.04
CA LEU A 138 -14.01 4.72 3.78
C LEU A 138 -13.68 5.47 5.08
N ASP A 139 -14.55 5.43 6.09
CA ASP A 139 -14.30 6.11 7.38
C ASP A 139 -13.07 5.55 8.10
N ALA A 140 -12.86 4.23 8.00
CA ALA A 140 -11.67 3.57 8.54
C ALA A 140 -10.41 4.00 7.77
N TRP A 141 -10.49 4.12 6.44
CA TRP A 141 -9.40 4.66 5.62
C TRP A 141 -9.08 6.11 5.99
N GLN A 142 -10.10 6.97 6.11
CA GLN A 142 -9.93 8.37 6.46
C GLN A 142 -9.28 8.53 7.84
N SER A 143 -9.68 7.70 8.81
CA SER A 143 -9.16 7.76 10.17
C SER A 143 -7.73 7.21 10.28
N GLN A 144 -7.40 6.16 9.53
CA GLN A 144 -6.04 5.60 9.55
C GLN A 144 -5.03 6.41 8.73
N TYR A 145 -5.42 6.93 7.57
CA TYR A 145 -4.50 7.59 6.64
C TYR A 145 -4.81 9.07 6.49
N ALA A 146 -5.97 9.44 5.97
CA ALA A 146 -6.24 10.82 5.54
C ALA A 146 -6.05 11.84 6.66
N LYS A 147 -6.61 11.59 7.85
CA LYS A 147 -6.48 12.50 9.01
C LYS A 147 -5.05 12.58 9.52
N LYS A 148 -4.28 11.49 9.49
CA LYS A 148 -2.87 11.48 9.91
C LYS A 148 -1.99 12.25 8.95
N ILE A 149 -2.19 12.02 7.64
CA ILE A 149 -1.49 12.74 6.57
C ILE A 149 -1.86 14.23 6.62
N ALA A 150 -3.14 14.57 6.83
CA ALA A 150 -3.56 15.96 6.96
C ALA A 150 -2.95 16.64 8.20
N ALA A 151 -2.83 15.93 9.32
CA ALA A 151 -2.21 16.46 10.54
C ALA A 151 -0.72 16.75 10.38
N THR A 152 -0.01 16.01 9.51
CA THR A 152 1.41 16.24 9.21
C THR A 152 1.58 17.27 8.08
N ALA A 153 0.64 17.31 7.13
CA ALA A 153 0.65 18.22 5.99
C ALA A 153 0.03 19.61 6.28
N PHE A 154 -0.54 19.88 7.45
CA PHE A 154 -1.17 21.17 7.82
C PHE A 154 -0.19 22.37 7.87
N ARG A 155 1.05 22.20 7.39
CA ARG A 155 2.03 23.27 7.17
C ARG A 155 2.27 23.60 5.69
N ALA A 156 1.61 22.92 4.75
CA ALA A 156 1.73 23.19 3.32
C ALA A 156 0.35 23.45 2.68
N SER A 157 0.27 24.57 1.94
CA SER A 157 -0.91 25.19 1.27
C SER A 157 -2.00 24.26 0.71
N ASP A 158 -3.21 24.83 0.51
CA ASP A 158 -4.46 24.28 -0.06
C ASP A 158 -4.34 23.38 -1.33
N LYS A 159 -3.18 23.33 -1.99
CA LYS A 159 -2.88 22.36 -3.07
C LYS A 159 -2.64 20.92 -2.56
N CYS A 160 -2.69 20.66 -1.26
CA CYS A 160 -2.36 19.37 -0.65
C CYS A 160 -3.51 18.34 -0.66
N GLU A 161 -4.78 18.77 -0.75
CA GLU A 161 -5.94 17.85 -0.76
C GLU A 161 -5.86 16.79 -1.87
N LYS A 162 -5.32 17.14 -3.05
CA LYS A 162 -5.26 16.23 -4.21
C LYS A 162 -4.15 15.16 -4.15
N LYS A 163 -3.43 15.04 -3.02
CA LYS A 163 -2.27 14.14 -2.89
C LYS A 163 -2.40 13.10 -1.79
N VAL A 164 -3.45 13.17 -0.98
CA VAL A 164 -3.64 12.28 0.18
C VAL A 164 -3.75 10.82 -0.27
N GLY A 165 -4.58 10.51 -1.27
CA GLY A 165 -4.69 9.16 -1.84
C GLY A 165 -3.36 8.57 -2.34
N ALA A 166 -2.53 9.37 -3.02
CA ALA A 166 -1.22 8.93 -3.51
C ALA A 166 -0.20 8.68 -2.40
N ILE A 167 -0.17 9.56 -1.38
CA ILE A 167 0.67 9.39 -0.19
C ILE A 167 0.22 8.17 0.61
N ALA A 168 -1.08 8.04 0.87
CA ALA A 168 -1.66 6.92 1.60
C ALA A 168 -1.34 5.58 0.92
N ALA A 169 -1.49 5.49 -0.39
CA ALA A 169 -1.17 4.27 -1.13
C ALA A 169 0.32 3.89 -1.01
N TRP A 170 1.20 4.89 -1.07
CA TRP A 170 2.64 4.67 -0.94
C TRP A 170 3.05 4.21 0.46
N LEU A 171 2.54 4.89 1.50
CA LEU A 171 2.74 4.50 2.90
C LEU A 171 2.24 3.08 3.17
N ARG A 172 1.03 2.76 2.69
CA ARG A 172 0.47 1.41 2.82
C ARG A 172 1.35 0.36 2.16
N GLN A 173 1.89 0.64 0.97
CA GLN A 173 2.82 -0.28 0.33
C GLN A 173 4.08 -0.48 1.18
N GLY A 174 4.58 0.59 1.81
CA GLY A 174 5.68 0.50 2.78
C GLY A 174 5.36 -0.40 3.97
N GLU A 175 4.17 -0.27 4.57
CA GLU A 175 3.70 -1.16 5.64
C GLU A 175 3.66 -2.63 5.21
N ILE A 176 3.09 -2.92 4.03
CA ILE A 176 3.01 -4.28 3.50
C ILE A 176 4.41 -4.86 3.30
N LEU A 177 5.34 -4.09 2.73
CA LEU A 177 6.72 -4.54 2.52
C LEU A 177 7.46 -4.73 3.85
N ALA A 178 7.32 -3.79 4.79
CA ALA A 178 7.99 -3.83 6.09
C ALA A 178 7.48 -4.98 6.98
N SER A 179 6.21 -5.37 6.83
CA SER A 179 5.65 -6.54 7.52
C SER A 179 6.35 -7.85 7.16
N ARG A 180 6.99 -7.93 5.99
CA ARG A 180 7.72 -9.11 5.49
C ARG A 180 9.20 -9.10 5.89
N VAL A 181 9.70 -8.00 6.45
CA VAL A 181 11.09 -7.90 6.90
C VAL A 181 11.14 -8.34 8.36
N GLU A 182 11.82 -9.44 8.63
CA GLU A 182 12.13 -9.85 10.01
C GLU A 182 13.24 -8.95 10.55
N CYS A 183 13.04 -8.40 11.74
CA CYS A 183 14.01 -7.54 12.41
C CYS A 183 14.25 -8.05 13.82
N ARG A 184 15.46 -7.80 14.34
CA ARG A 184 15.73 -7.94 15.78
C ARG A 184 15.05 -6.81 16.56
N ASP A 185 15.16 -6.85 17.88
CA ASP A 185 14.75 -5.71 18.71
C ASP A 185 15.61 -4.49 18.39
N TYR A 186 15.00 -3.32 18.45
CA TYR A 186 15.71 -2.09 18.14
C TYR A 186 16.79 -1.76 19.17
N ASP A 187 18.01 -1.60 18.66
CA ASP A 187 19.19 -1.19 19.41
C ASP A 187 19.71 0.12 18.80
N LYS A 188 19.63 1.20 19.58
CA LYS A 188 20.02 2.55 19.16
C LYS A 188 21.52 2.65 18.82
N GLU A 189 22.38 1.97 19.58
CA GLU A 189 23.82 2.03 19.37
C GLU A 189 24.22 1.20 18.15
N ALA A 190 23.63 0.02 17.99
CA ALA A 190 23.83 -0.79 16.79
C ALA A 190 23.33 -0.06 15.54
N PHE A 191 22.18 0.61 15.63
CA PHE A 191 21.64 1.45 14.55
C PHE A 191 22.59 2.60 14.20
N SER A 192 23.13 3.31 15.20
CA SER A 192 24.13 4.37 14.96
C SER A 192 25.37 3.83 14.24
N ARG A 193 25.93 2.70 14.70
CA ARG A 193 27.10 2.07 14.04
C ARG A 193 26.77 1.60 12.62
N ALA A 194 25.55 1.11 12.39
CA ALA A 194 25.07 0.73 11.07
C ALA A 194 25.00 1.94 10.13
N LEU A 195 24.60 3.13 10.62
CA LEU A 195 24.62 4.36 9.84
C LEU A 195 26.04 4.76 9.42
N ASP A 196 27.03 4.60 10.31
CA ASP A 196 28.43 4.82 9.95
C ASP A 196 28.89 3.86 8.84
N GLY A 197 28.55 2.57 8.98
CA GLY A 197 28.86 1.54 7.97
C GLY A 197 28.15 1.76 6.64
N ALA A 198 26.90 2.24 6.65
CA ALA A 198 26.09 2.49 5.46
C ALA A 198 26.71 3.53 4.52
N ARG A 199 27.54 4.45 5.03
CA ARG A 199 28.27 5.44 4.20
C ARG A 199 29.11 4.76 3.12
N THR A 200 29.70 3.60 3.41
CA THR A 200 30.51 2.84 2.45
C THR A 200 29.70 2.24 1.30
N LEU A 201 28.42 1.91 1.55
CA LEU A 201 27.51 1.39 0.53
C LEU A 201 27.17 2.44 -0.53
N THR A 202 27.40 3.72 -0.26
CA THR A 202 27.13 4.79 -1.23
C THR A 202 27.97 4.66 -2.50
N ARG A 203 29.14 4.03 -2.43
CA ARG A 203 30.05 3.81 -3.57
C ARG A 203 29.63 2.67 -4.49
N GLU A 204 28.64 1.88 -4.11
CA GLU A 204 28.06 0.84 -4.95
C GLU A 204 26.92 1.46 -5.78
N PRO A 205 27.09 1.63 -7.10
CA PRO A 205 26.08 2.28 -7.93
C PRO A 205 24.87 1.39 -8.25
N ASP A 206 24.95 0.07 -8.06
CA ASP A 206 23.84 -0.83 -8.41
C ASP A 206 22.89 -1.07 -7.21
N PRO A 207 21.61 -0.62 -7.28
CA PRO A 207 20.60 -0.90 -6.25
C PRO A 207 20.38 -2.38 -5.98
N ALA A 208 20.57 -3.25 -6.97
CA ALA A 208 20.45 -4.70 -6.78
C ALA A 208 21.51 -5.24 -5.82
N ILE A 209 22.64 -4.52 -5.65
CA ILE A 209 23.75 -4.91 -4.78
C ILE A 209 23.66 -4.21 -3.43
N PHE A 210 23.52 -2.87 -3.39
CA PHE A 210 23.56 -2.16 -2.10
C PHE A 210 22.26 -2.29 -1.31
N LEU A 211 21.10 -2.37 -1.96
CA LEU A 211 19.81 -2.33 -1.26
C LEU A 211 19.59 -3.59 -0.40
N PRO A 212 19.90 -4.82 -0.85
CA PRO A 212 19.83 -6.00 0.02
C PRO A 212 20.78 -5.92 1.22
N LYS A 213 22.01 -5.42 1.02
CA LYS A 213 23.00 -5.23 2.10
C LYS A 213 22.50 -4.21 3.12
N LEU A 214 21.96 -3.08 2.65
CA LEU A 214 21.35 -2.04 3.47
C LEU A 214 20.20 -2.64 4.30
N LYS A 215 19.27 -3.34 3.66
CA LYS A 215 18.15 -4.01 4.33
C LYS A 215 18.60 -4.94 5.45
N ALA A 216 19.55 -5.83 5.17
CA ALA A 216 20.07 -6.78 6.14
C ALA A 216 20.76 -6.10 7.32
N MET A 217 21.59 -5.09 7.02
CA MET A 217 22.31 -4.29 8.03
C MET A 217 21.33 -3.66 9.02
N PHE A 218 20.30 -2.97 8.53
CA PHE A 218 19.34 -2.26 9.37
C PHE A 218 18.33 -3.17 10.06
N ALA A 219 17.93 -4.28 9.42
CA ALA A 219 17.07 -5.29 10.04
C ALA A 219 17.71 -5.91 11.30
N SER A 220 19.04 -6.05 11.30
CA SER A 220 19.79 -6.53 12.47
C SER A 220 19.77 -5.56 13.67
N CYS A 221 19.41 -4.31 13.44
CA CYS A 221 19.29 -3.24 14.44
C CYS A 221 17.84 -2.88 14.77
N GLY A 222 16.85 -3.65 14.30
CA GLY A 222 15.42 -3.39 14.53
C GLY A 222 14.77 -2.37 13.60
N VAL A 223 15.38 -2.09 12.44
CA VAL A 223 14.85 -1.14 11.45
C VAL A 223 14.62 -1.83 10.10
N ALA A 224 13.39 -1.82 9.61
CA ALA A 224 13.05 -2.28 8.26
C ALA A 224 13.23 -1.16 7.24
N VAL A 225 14.25 -1.28 6.40
CA VAL A 225 14.41 -0.42 5.22
C VAL A 225 13.65 -1.05 4.05
N VAL A 226 12.74 -0.30 3.45
CA VAL A 226 11.94 -0.74 2.31
C VAL A 226 11.92 0.33 1.24
N ALA A 227 11.68 -0.09 0.00
CA ALA A 227 11.62 0.81 -1.12
C ALA A 227 10.40 0.47 -1.98
N ALA A 228 9.65 1.49 -2.38
CA ALA A 228 8.52 1.36 -3.28
C ALA A 228 8.44 2.62 -4.16
N PRO A 229 8.13 2.50 -5.45
CA PRO A 229 8.02 3.66 -6.33
C PRO A 229 6.86 4.55 -5.88
N ALA A 230 7.15 5.85 -5.71
CA ALA A 230 6.12 6.83 -5.41
C ALA A 230 5.12 6.95 -6.57
N PRO A 231 3.80 6.84 -6.31
CA PRO A 231 2.78 7.11 -7.32
C PRO A 231 2.81 8.56 -7.77
N THR A 232 2.32 8.83 -8.99
CA THR A 232 2.07 10.20 -9.44
C THR A 232 1.21 10.94 -8.42
N GLY A 233 1.67 12.12 -7.99
CA GLY A 233 1.01 12.91 -6.96
C GLY A 233 1.63 12.77 -5.57
N CYS A 234 2.38 11.70 -5.29
CA CYS A 234 3.16 11.58 -4.04
C CYS A 234 4.45 12.41 -4.16
N PRO A 235 4.64 13.45 -3.32
CA PRO A 235 5.83 14.31 -3.40
C PRO A 235 7.04 13.74 -2.64
N ALA A 236 6.84 12.71 -1.81
CA ALA A 236 7.81 12.26 -0.83
C ALA A 236 9.01 11.51 -1.45
N SER A 237 10.20 11.80 -0.93
CA SER A 237 11.43 11.05 -1.22
C SER A 237 11.64 9.90 -0.23
N GLY A 238 11.22 10.11 1.02
CA GLY A 238 11.30 9.17 2.11
C GLY A 238 10.11 9.31 3.07
N ALA A 239 9.96 8.33 3.95
CA ALA A 239 9.10 8.39 5.12
C ALA A 239 9.64 7.48 6.22
N ALA A 240 9.52 7.93 7.47
CA ALA A 240 9.93 7.18 8.65
C ALA A 240 8.82 7.13 9.70
N TRP A 241 8.62 5.95 10.29
CA TRP A 241 7.69 5.77 11.40
C TRP A 241 8.04 4.54 12.25
N TRP A 242 7.41 4.43 13.40
CA TRP A 242 7.49 3.25 14.27
C TRP A 242 6.22 2.41 14.16
N GLN A 243 6.38 1.09 14.13
CA GLN A 243 5.26 0.15 14.15
C GLN A 243 5.62 -1.07 14.99
N LYS A 244 4.90 -1.29 16.10
CA LYS A 244 5.08 -2.46 17.00
C LYS A 244 6.54 -2.62 17.45
N GLY A 245 7.21 -1.53 17.84
CA GLY A 245 8.60 -1.55 18.30
C GLY A 245 9.66 -1.65 17.19
N LYS A 246 9.26 -1.77 15.92
CA LYS A 246 10.14 -1.77 14.74
C LYS A 246 10.18 -0.38 14.10
N GLY A 247 11.36 0.12 13.79
CA GLY A 247 11.52 1.33 12.97
C GLY A 247 11.32 0.98 11.50
N ILE A 248 10.63 1.81 10.74
CA ILE A 248 10.42 1.62 9.29
C ILE A 248 10.94 2.85 8.57
N ILE A 249 11.76 2.61 7.54
CA ILE A 249 12.24 3.62 6.59
C ILE A 249 11.75 3.20 5.20
N LEU A 250 10.92 4.03 4.58
CA LEU A 250 10.39 3.83 3.23
C LEU A 250 11.03 4.84 2.26
N LEU A 251 11.57 4.36 1.15
CA LEU A 251 12.25 5.20 0.14
C LEU A 251 11.59 5.09 -1.22
N SER A 252 11.42 6.23 -1.91
CA SER A 252 10.73 6.27 -3.21
C SER A 252 11.65 6.25 -4.42
N PHE A 253 12.95 6.49 -4.23
CA PHE A 253 13.90 6.79 -5.31
C PHE A 253 13.43 7.97 -6.18
N ARG A 254 12.73 8.94 -5.59
CA ARG A 254 12.41 10.21 -6.25
C ARG A 254 13.71 10.88 -6.72
N HIS A 255 13.64 11.59 -7.86
CA HIS A 255 14.78 12.16 -8.58
C HIS A 255 15.76 11.15 -9.18
N LYS A 256 15.70 9.87 -8.79
CA LYS A 256 16.42 8.77 -9.43
C LYS A 256 17.93 8.99 -9.49
N THR A 257 18.51 9.64 -8.49
CA THR A 257 19.96 9.82 -8.39
C THR A 257 20.46 9.43 -7.01
N ASP A 258 21.72 9.00 -6.95
CA ASP A 258 22.40 8.55 -5.75
C ASP A 258 22.42 9.60 -4.64
N ASP A 259 22.71 10.85 -4.98
CA ASP A 259 22.73 11.97 -4.03
C ASP A 259 21.38 12.16 -3.31
N HIS A 260 20.29 12.20 -4.07
CA HIS A 260 18.94 12.34 -3.51
C HIS A 260 18.53 11.12 -2.69
N PHE A 261 18.82 9.91 -3.18
CA PHE A 261 18.48 8.68 -2.47
C PHE A 261 19.19 8.60 -1.11
N TRP A 262 20.51 8.78 -1.09
CA TRP A 262 21.29 8.62 0.12
C TRP A 262 21.00 9.73 1.12
N PHE A 263 20.83 10.98 0.67
CA PHE A 263 20.39 12.06 1.56
C PHE A 263 19.04 11.74 2.20
N SER A 264 18.05 11.32 1.40
CA SER A 264 16.72 10.94 1.92
C SER A 264 16.83 9.79 2.92
N PHE A 265 17.64 8.76 2.64
CA PHE A 265 17.85 7.65 3.56
C PHE A 265 18.41 8.11 4.92
N PHE A 266 19.46 8.92 4.94
CA PHE A 266 20.05 9.41 6.18
C PHE A 266 19.14 10.40 6.92
N HIS A 267 18.33 11.17 6.19
CA HIS A 267 17.29 12.03 6.77
C HIS A 267 16.22 11.18 7.48
N GLU A 268 15.66 10.16 6.82
CA GLU A 268 14.68 9.26 7.44
C GLU A 268 15.27 8.50 8.64
N ALA A 269 16.54 8.10 8.55
CA ALA A 269 17.23 7.47 9.66
C ALA A 269 17.40 8.41 10.86
N ALA A 270 17.57 9.71 10.63
CA ALA A 270 17.62 10.72 11.68
C ALA A 270 16.29 10.77 12.45
N HIS A 271 15.14 10.70 11.76
CA HIS A 271 13.84 10.64 12.45
C HIS A 271 13.72 9.45 13.38
N ILE A 272 14.19 8.27 12.96
CA ILE A 272 14.22 7.09 13.83
C ILE A 272 15.18 7.28 15.02
N LEU A 273 16.36 7.87 14.80
CA LEU A 273 17.40 8.01 15.81
C LEU A 273 17.12 9.11 16.85
N LEU A 274 16.62 10.27 16.41
CA LEU A 274 16.55 11.51 17.18
C LEU A 274 15.15 11.77 17.77
N HIS A 275 14.08 11.46 17.02
CA HIS A 275 12.72 11.91 17.37
C HIS A 275 11.86 10.85 18.08
N GLY A 276 12.40 9.64 18.26
CA GLY A 276 11.89 8.63 19.20
C GLY A 276 10.64 7.86 18.75
N ARG A 277 10.25 6.89 19.59
CA ARG A 277 9.14 5.94 19.35
C ARG A 277 7.77 6.57 19.64
N ARG A 278 7.27 7.40 18.74
CA ARG A 278 5.82 7.68 18.69
C ARG A 278 5.21 6.67 17.73
N ASP A 279 4.45 5.69 18.25
CA ASP A 279 3.88 4.55 17.51
C ASP A 279 3.01 4.90 16.29
N GLN A 280 2.80 6.19 15.99
CA GLN A 280 1.92 6.66 14.92
C GLN A 280 2.38 7.98 14.26
N PHE A 281 3.62 8.42 14.48
CA PHE A 281 4.13 9.59 13.75
C PHE A 281 4.62 9.15 12.38
N ILE A 282 4.02 9.70 11.33
CA ILE A 282 4.44 9.47 9.94
C ILE A 282 5.07 10.77 9.48
N ASP A 283 6.39 10.79 9.35
CA ASP A 283 7.03 11.86 8.60
C ASP A 283 7.00 11.52 7.11
N VAL A 284 6.58 12.47 6.29
CA VAL A 284 6.47 12.29 4.83
C VAL A 284 7.38 13.30 4.11
N GLY A 285 8.21 14.07 4.84
CA GLY A 285 9.13 15.06 4.28
C GLY A 285 8.39 16.18 3.52
N VAL A 286 7.13 16.46 3.89
CA VAL A 286 6.27 17.49 3.25
C VAL A 286 6.16 18.73 4.13
N GLY A 287 6.67 18.68 5.37
CA GLY A 287 6.55 19.75 6.36
C GLY A 287 7.82 20.58 6.48
N THR A 288 8.06 21.53 5.57
CA THR A 288 9.23 22.40 5.68
C THR A 288 9.19 23.25 6.95
N GLY A 289 10.19 23.12 7.83
CA GLY A 289 10.45 24.08 8.91
C GLY A 289 9.98 23.69 10.32
N SER A 290 9.71 22.41 10.60
CA SER A 290 9.70 21.94 12.00
C SER A 290 11.13 21.86 12.54
N LYS A 291 11.29 21.80 13.88
CA LYS A 291 12.61 21.65 14.50
C LYS A 291 13.18 20.27 14.15
N GLU A 292 12.33 19.26 14.17
CA GLU A 292 12.63 17.88 13.84
C GLU A 292 13.15 17.73 12.39
N GLU A 293 12.53 18.39 11.42
CA GLU A 293 12.97 18.36 10.01
C GLU A 293 14.34 19.04 9.82
N GLN A 294 14.59 20.15 10.53
CA GLN A 294 15.90 20.81 10.53
C GLN A 294 16.98 19.93 11.17
N GLU A 295 16.66 19.26 12.28
CA GLU A 295 17.55 18.30 12.96
C GLU A 295 17.88 17.11 12.05
N ALA A 296 16.90 16.60 11.31
CA ALA A 296 17.09 15.50 10.35
C ALA A 296 17.95 15.91 9.14
N ASP A 297 17.69 17.09 8.55
CA ASP A 297 18.50 17.64 7.46
C ASP A 297 19.94 17.89 7.89
N GLU A 298 20.14 18.49 9.07
CA GLU A 298 21.46 18.76 9.61
C GLU A 298 22.21 17.46 9.92
N PHE A 299 21.52 16.47 10.49
CA PHE A 299 22.07 15.14 10.71
C PHE A 299 22.53 14.51 9.41
N ALA A 300 21.65 14.41 8.41
CA ALA A 300 21.97 13.77 7.13
C ALA A 300 23.17 14.43 6.44
N ARG A 301 23.21 15.77 6.41
CA ARG A 301 24.32 16.53 5.84
C ARG A 301 25.64 16.25 6.57
N ARG A 302 25.67 16.38 7.90
CA ARG A 302 26.90 16.19 8.70
C ARG A 302 27.39 14.75 8.67
N HIS A 303 26.47 13.79 8.70
CA HIS A 303 26.78 12.37 8.72
C HIS A 303 27.41 11.93 7.40
N LEU A 304 26.91 12.45 6.27
CA LEU A 304 27.51 12.18 4.96
C LEU A 304 28.82 12.94 4.76
N ILE A 305 28.83 14.25 5.03
CA ILE A 305 29.96 15.15 4.77
C ILE A 305 30.26 16.00 6.02
N PRO A 306 31.40 15.73 6.71
CA PRO A 306 31.83 16.52 7.86
C PRO A 306 32.01 18.01 7.52
N ASP A 307 31.73 18.89 8.49
CA ASP A 307 31.70 20.35 8.30
C ASP A 307 32.99 20.93 7.75
N GLU A 308 34.14 20.46 8.26
CA GLU A 308 35.46 20.88 7.80
C GLU A 308 35.64 20.63 6.29
N VAL A 309 35.25 19.45 5.83
CA VAL A 309 35.34 19.06 4.43
C VAL A 309 34.33 19.84 3.59
N PHE A 310 33.10 20.00 4.09
CA PHE A 310 32.04 20.71 3.39
C PHE A 310 32.38 22.20 3.16
N VAL A 311 32.89 22.88 4.19
CA VAL A 311 33.31 24.29 4.10
C VAL A 311 34.44 24.47 3.08
N SER A 312 35.43 23.58 3.09
CA SER A 312 36.55 23.60 2.13
C SER A 312 36.06 23.43 0.68
N LEU A 313 35.18 22.45 0.43
CA LEU A 313 34.62 22.18 -0.89
C LEU A 313 33.72 23.32 -1.38
N ARG A 314 32.99 23.97 -0.48
CA ARG A 314 32.13 25.10 -0.80
C ARG A 314 32.92 26.30 -1.33
N ALA A 315 34.12 26.53 -0.77
CA ALA A 315 34.99 27.61 -1.19
C ALA A 315 35.64 27.38 -2.56
N ASN A 316 35.89 26.11 -2.93
CA ASN A 316 36.51 25.77 -4.21
C ASN A 316 35.97 24.43 -4.79
N PRO A 317 34.75 24.44 -5.36
CA PRO A 317 34.11 23.23 -5.85
C PRO A 317 34.68 22.86 -7.22
N SER A 318 35.64 21.92 -7.24
CA SER A 318 36.24 21.38 -8.48
C SER A 318 36.12 19.86 -8.52
N VAL A 319 36.15 19.29 -9.72
CA VAL A 319 36.12 17.83 -9.92
C VAL A 319 37.22 17.14 -9.11
N ALA A 320 38.45 17.67 -9.15
CA ALA A 320 39.58 17.12 -8.41
C ALA A 320 39.35 17.17 -6.88
N ALA A 321 38.92 18.31 -6.35
CA ALA A 321 38.65 18.45 -4.91
C ALA A 321 37.52 17.51 -4.45
N ILE A 322 36.46 17.39 -5.24
CA ILE A 322 35.32 16.51 -4.96
C ILE A 322 35.74 15.04 -4.98
N SER A 323 36.50 14.60 -5.99
CA SER A 323 37.00 13.23 -6.08
C SER A 323 37.91 12.88 -4.90
N VAL A 324 38.87 13.76 -4.56
CA VAL A 324 39.76 13.55 -3.41
C VAL A 324 38.98 13.47 -2.10
N ALA A 325 38.00 14.35 -1.90
CA ALA A 325 37.15 14.33 -0.71
C ALA A 325 36.29 13.06 -0.64
N ALA A 326 35.70 12.63 -1.77
CA ALA A 326 34.88 11.42 -1.84
C ALA A 326 35.70 10.16 -1.48
N ASP A 327 36.92 10.05 -2.00
CA ASP A 327 37.82 8.93 -1.69
C ASP A 327 38.30 8.96 -0.23
N ARG A 328 38.66 10.14 0.30
CA ARG A 328 39.02 10.30 1.72
C ARG A 328 37.87 9.92 2.66
N LEU A 329 36.64 10.29 2.30
CA LEU A 329 35.44 10.04 3.10
C LEU A 329 34.86 8.64 2.90
N GLY A 330 35.27 7.93 1.85
CA GLY A 330 34.72 6.62 1.48
C GLY A 330 33.27 6.68 0.98
N ILE A 331 32.85 7.77 0.35
CA ILE A 331 31.48 7.97 -0.16
C ILE A 331 31.45 8.16 -1.68
N ALA A 332 30.26 8.09 -2.29
CA ALA A 332 30.08 8.46 -3.70
C ALA A 332 30.26 9.98 -3.92
N PRO A 333 30.95 10.39 -4.99
CA PRO A 333 31.13 11.80 -5.31
C PRO A 333 29.82 12.51 -5.65
N GLY A 334 28.82 11.78 -6.18
CA GLY A 334 27.49 12.31 -6.48
C GLY A 334 26.83 12.97 -5.26
N ILE A 335 26.99 12.39 -4.07
CA ILE A 335 26.47 12.93 -2.80
C ILE A 335 27.05 14.32 -2.50
N ILE A 336 28.36 14.49 -2.74
CA ILE A 336 29.04 15.77 -2.54
C ILE A 336 28.53 16.80 -3.54
N VAL A 337 28.42 16.41 -4.83
CA VAL A 337 27.86 17.27 -5.88
C VAL A 337 26.46 17.72 -5.53
N GLY A 338 25.57 16.79 -5.15
CA GLY A 338 24.19 17.11 -4.74
C GLY A 338 24.14 18.08 -3.56
N SER A 339 24.98 17.86 -2.55
CA SER A 339 25.05 18.74 -1.38
C SER A 339 25.51 20.16 -1.74
N LEU A 340 26.50 20.29 -2.62
CA LEU A 340 27.00 21.59 -3.10
C LEU A 340 25.99 22.31 -4.02
N GLN A 341 25.26 21.56 -4.84
CA GLN A 341 24.17 22.09 -5.66
C GLN A 341 23.02 22.62 -4.81
N HIS A 342 22.65 21.87 -3.76
CA HIS A 342 21.58 22.26 -2.84
C HIS A 342 21.86 23.60 -2.15
N VAL A 343 23.09 23.85 -1.70
CA VAL A 343 23.49 25.12 -1.05
C VAL A 343 23.89 26.22 -2.05
N GLY A 344 23.68 26.00 -3.37
CA GLY A 344 23.92 26.98 -4.42
C GLY A 344 25.40 27.26 -4.72
N SER A 345 26.32 26.41 -4.27
CA SER A 345 27.76 26.55 -4.55
C SER A 345 28.15 25.94 -5.91
N LEU A 346 27.30 25.07 -6.44
CA LEU A 346 27.30 24.64 -7.84
C LEU A 346 25.90 24.87 -8.43
N PRO A 347 25.76 25.23 -9.72
CA PRO A 347 24.46 25.18 -10.37
C PRO A 347 24.02 23.72 -10.55
N TYR A 348 22.70 23.46 -10.53
CA TYR A 348 22.14 22.10 -10.72
C TYR A 348 22.51 21.43 -12.06
N SER A 349 23.00 22.19 -13.03
CA SER A 349 23.51 21.66 -14.31
C SER A 349 24.97 21.19 -14.25
N ALA A 350 25.75 21.60 -13.24
CA ALA A 350 27.17 21.30 -13.16
C ALA A 350 27.44 19.91 -12.54
N LEU A 351 28.43 19.21 -13.10
CA LEU A 351 29.02 17.98 -12.54
C LEU A 351 28.04 16.80 -12.34
N ASN A 352 26.90 16.80 -13.02
CA ASN A 352 25.94 15.68 -12.95
C ASN A 352 26.50 14.35 -13.47
N GLY A 353 27.57 14.36 -14.27
CA GLY A 353 28.28 13.15 -14.68
C GLY A 353 28.99 12.41 -13.53
N MET A 354 29.09 13.02 -12.34
CA MET A 354 29.61 12.37 -11.14
C MET A 354 28.50 11.71 -10.30
N LYS A 355 27.23 11.82 -10.71
CA LYS A 355 26.08 11.19 -10.06
C LYS A 355 25.72 9.89 -10.76
N HIS A 356 25.17 8.95 -10.01
CA HIS A 356 24.61 7.72 -10.57
C HIS A 356 23.09 7.83 -10.65
N SER A 357 22.53 7.48 -11.80
CA SER A 357 21.08 7.41 -11.98
C SER A 357 20.55 6.02 -11.64
N TYR A 358 19.37 5.98 -11.03
CA TYR A 358 18.69 4.76 -10.63
C TYR A 358 17.40 4.56 -11.41
N GLU A 359 17.05 3.30 -11.67
CA GLU A 359 15.81 2.96 -12.34
C GLU A 359 15.01 1.91 -11.60
N TRP A 360 13.71 2.06 -11.76
CA TRP A 360 12.71 1.16 -11.22
C TRP A 360 12.43 0.08 -12.26
N VAL A 361 12.73 -1.18 -11.93
CA VAL A 361 12.36 -2.31 -12.79
C VAL A 361 10.89 -2.64 -12.53
N LYS A 362 10.04 -2.44 -13.54
CA LYS A 362 8.62 -2.79 -13.42
C LYS A 362 8.49 -4.31 -13.23
N PRO A 363 7.62 -4.77 -12.31
CA PRO A 363 7.33 -6.19 -12.19
C PRO A 363 6.64 -6.67 -13.47
N ALA A 364 6.87 -7.93 -13.84
CA ALA A 364 6.10 -8.56 -14.92
C ALA A 364 4.61 -8.48 -14.58
N VAL A 365 3.78 -8.08 -15.56
CA VAL A 365 2.33 -8.12 -15.41
C VAL A 365 1.93 -9.60 -15.35
N PRO A 366 1.28 -10.07 -14.28
CA PRO A 366 0.76 -11.43 -14.26
C PRO A 366 -0.18 -11.59 -15.45
N ALA A 367 0.04 -12.62 -16.27
CA ALA A 367 -0.91 -12.95 -17.34
C ALA A 367 -2.31 -13.04 -16.73
N ALA A 368 -3.29 -12.38 -17.35
CA ALA A 368 -4.68 -12.51 -16.93
C ALA A 368 -5.06 -13.99 -16.98
N ALA A 369 -5.33 -14.57 -15.82
CA ALA A 369 -5.72 -15.97 -15.66
C ALA A 369 -7.20 -16.17 -15.97
#